data_AF-A0AA39S3X1-F1
#
_entry.id   AF-A0AA39S3X1-F1
#
_cell.length_a   1.000
_cell.length_b   1.000
_cell.length_c   1.000
_cell.angle_alpha   90.00
_cell.angle_beta   90.00
_cell.angle_gamma   90.00
#
_symmetry.space_group_name_H-M   'P 1'
#
loop_
_entity.id
_entity.type
_entity.pdbx_description
1 polymer ?
#
loop_
_entity_poly.entity_id
_entity_poly.type
_entity_poly.pdbx_seq_one_letter_code
_entity_poly.pdbx_strand_id
1 'polypeptide(L)'
;MASKSFSLFSFALLVLLSLLSAHSVSSADTKKKSPVEYLKHLQGCHKGDKVKGILQLKKYLEQFGYLNYKNSKNQTHENNDDFDELLESAIKTYQLNFHVNSTGVLDKKTLSKMAMPRCGVADIVNGTNCMKSGNKNHHHRNGSGSPFHTVSHYTFIPGNPRWPASQTHLTYSFLPGTRSDAINPVAKAFQTWQGNTHFRFTREQDLANSNIKIGFGRGDHGDGRSNAFDGPGQTIAHAFPPTDGSFHYDADEQWAVGATPNSFDLETVALHEIGHLLGLGHSEVEGAIMYPSISTGVTKGLHRDDIDAFQTWQGNTHFRFTREQDSANSNIKIGFGRGDHGDGRSNAFDGPGRTIAHAFPPTDGRFHYDADEQWAVGATPNSFDLETVALHEIGHLLGLGHSEVEGAIMYPSISTGVTKGLHRDDIDGIKALYQV
;
A
#
# COMPACT_ATOMS: atom_id res chain seq x y z
N MET A 1 -46.01 61.29 -39.66
CA MET A 1 -45.01 60.41 -40.31
C MET A 1 -44.62 59.31 -39.34
N ALA A 2 -44.52 58.08 -39.85
CA ALA A 2 -44.12 56.82 -39.20
C ALA A 2 -45.14 56.13 -38.27
N SER A 3 -45.97 55.27 -38.87
CA SER A 3 -46.52 54.06 -38.24
C SER A 3 -45.48 52.95 -38.30
N LYS A 4 -45.26 52.21 -37.21
CA LYS A 4 -44.59 50.89 -37.25
C LYS A 4 -45.48 49.84 -36.62
N SER A 5 -46.14 49.10 -37.49
CA SER A 5 -46.68 47.76 -37.24
C SER A 5 -45.52 46.78 -37.06
N PHE A 6 -45.47 46.08 -35.93
CA PHE A 6 -44.57 44.94 -35.74
C PHE A 6 -45.26 43.67 -36.26
N SER A 7 -44.59 43.00 -37.19
CA SER A 7 -45.05 41.81 -37.92
C SER A 7 -44.98 40.54 -37.04
N LEU A 8 -46.04 39.76 -37.06
CA LEU A 8 -46.28 38.48 -36.38
C LEU A 8 -45.37 37.30 -36.85
N PHE A 9 -44.25 37.56 -37.51
CA PHE A 9 -43.43 36.52 -38.12
C PHE A 9 -42.33 35.94 -37.21
N SER A 10 -42.14 36.50 -36.01
CA SER A 10 -41.01 36.08 -35.15
C SER A 10 -41.33 34.97 -34.14
N PHE A 11 -42.60 34.60 -33.96
CA PHE A 11 -42.99 33.61 -32.93
C PHE A 11 -43.15 32.18 -33.47
N ALA A 12 -43.37 32.01 -34.78
CA ALA A 12 -43.51 30.68 -35.39
C ALA A 12 -42.17 29.96 -35.60
N LEU A 13 -41.05 30.70 -35.70
CA LEU A 13 -39.72 30.10 -35.92
C LEU A 13 -39.10 29.52 -34.64
N LEU A 14 -39.48 30.05 -33.46
CA LEU A 14 -38.97 29.57 -32.17
C LEU A 14 -39.62 28.27 -31.67
N VAL A 15 -40.82 27.93 -32.17
CA VAL A 15 -41.51 26.67 -31.81
C VAL A 15 -41.12 25.52 -32.74
N LEU A 16 -40.68 25.79 -33.98
CA LEU A 16 -40.16 24.74 -34.86
C LEU A 16 -38.72 24.32 -34.54
N LEU A 17 -37.93 25.17 -33.89
CA LEU A 17 -36.56 24.86 -33.45
C LEU A 17 -36.50 24.06 -32.13
N SER A 18 -37.58 24.04 -31.35
CA SER A 18 -37.67 23.21 -30.14
C SER A 18 -38.17 21.78 -30.39
N LEU A 19 -38.69 21.49 -31.59
CA LEU A 19 -39.21 20.17 -31.98
C LEU A 19 -38.27 19.35 -32.87
N LEU A 20 -37.08 19.86 -33.22
CA LEU A 20 -36.05 19.14 -34.00
C LEU A 20 -34.87 18.61 -33.16
N SER A 21 -34.83 18.87 -31.85
CA SER A 21 -33.77 18.38 -30.95
C SER A 21 -34.11 17.09 -30.21
N ALA A 22 -35.18 16.39 -30.63
CA ALA A 22 -35.52 15.05 -30.13
C ALA A 22 -35.09 13.97 -31.15
N HIS A 23 -33.88 14.08 -31.71
CA HIS A 23 -33.19 12.90 -32.21
C HIS A 23 -32.36 12.36 -31.06
N SER A 24 -32.79 11.22 -30.54
CA SER A 24 -31.98 10.37 -29.69
C SER A 24 -30.65 10.13 -30.39
N VAL A 25 -29.64 10.91 -30.01
CA VAL A 25 -28.26 10.48 -30.15
C VAL A 25 -28.18 9.25 -29.27
N SER A 26 -28.36 8.10 -29.91
CA SER A 26 -27.88 6.82 -29.42
C SER A 26 -26.55 7.11 -28.78
N SER A 27 -26.50 7.03 -27.45
CA SER A 27 -25.28 6.85 -26.68
C SER A 27 -24.50 5.79 -27.44
N ALA A 28 -23.53 6.22 -28.24
CA ALA A 28 -22.49 5.34 -28.69
C ALA A 28 -21.84 4.93 -27.39
N ASP A 29 -22.16 3.71 -26.97
CA ASP A 29 -21.52 2.99 -25.88
C ASP A 29 -20.05 2.83 -26.27
N THR A 30 -19.29 3.93 -26.18
CA THR A 30 -17.85 3.90 -26.16
C THR A 30 -17.51 3.33 -24.81
N LYS A 31 -17.58 2.00 -24.69
CA LYS A 31 -16.83 1.27 -23.67
C LYS A 31 -15.41 1.79 -23.76
N LYS A 32 -15.03 2.74 -22.90
CA LYS A 32 -13.65 3.18 -22.75
C LYS A 32 -12.87 1.89 -22.51
N LYS A 33 -12.04 1.51 -23.48
CA LYS A 33 -11.23 0.30 -23.39
C LYS A 33 -10.36 0.43 -22.13
N SER A 34 -10.30 -0.64 -21.35
CA SER A 34 -9.49 -0.65 -20.14
C SER A 34 -8.05 -0.27 -20.50
N PRO A 35 -7.41 0.64 -19.77
CA PRO A 35 -6.10 1.15 -20.14
C PRO A 35 -5.00 0.07 -20.08
N VAL A 36 -5.29 -1.09 -19.49
CA VAL A 36 -4.42 -2.29 -19.46
C VAL A 36 -4.80 -3.38 -20.47
N GLU A 37 -5.84 -3.20 -21.29
CA GLU A 37 -6.32 -4.24 -22.22
C GLU A 37 -5.23 -4.68 -23.22
N TYR A 38 -4.35 -3.74 -23.61
CA TYR A 38 -3.25 -3.99 -24.55
C TYR A 38 -2.24 -5.05 -24.03
N LEU A 39 -2.11 -5.20 -22.70
CA LEU A 39 -1.19 -6.15 -22.08
C LEU A 39 -1.52 -7.61 -22.44
N LYS A 40 -2.80 -7.93 -22.68
CA LYS A 40 -3.22 -9.30 -23.00
C LYS A 40 -2.56 -9.84 -24.27
N HIS A 41 -2.26 -8.97 -25.22
CA HIS A 41 -1.63 -9.34 -26.48
C HIS A 41 -0.11 -9.48 -26.39
N LEU A 42 0.49 -9.15 -25.25
CA LEU A 42 1.94 -9.21 -25.03
C LEU A 42 2.39 -10.49 -24.31
N GLN A 43 1.47 -11.43 -24.01
CA GLN A 43 1.81 -12.64 -23.27
C GLN A 43 2.85 -13.48 -24.02
N GLY A 44 3.97 -13.77 -23.34
CA GLY A 44 5.10 -14.52 -23.89
C GLY A 44 6.11 -13.68 -24.68
N CYS A 45 5.85 -12.38 -24.88
CA CYS A 45 6.82 -11.51 -25.54
C CYS A 45 8.11 -11.42 -24.73
N HIS A 46 9.23 -11.40 -25.45
CA HIS A 46 10.58 -11.37 -24.92
C HIS A 46 11.53 -10.62 -25.86
N LYS A 47 12.77 -10.45 -25.45
CA LYS A 47 13.78 -9.72 -26.22
C LYS A 47 13.89 -10.25 -27.66
N GLY A 48 13.86 -9.33 -28.61
CA GLY A 48 13.91 -9.62 -30.06
C GLY A 48 12.54 -9.54 -30.74
N ASP A 49 11.45 -9.56 -29.98
CA ASP A 49 10.10 -9.43 -30.52
C ASP A 49 9.78 -8.00 -30.96
N LYS A 50 8.85 -7.87 -31.91
CA LYS A 50 8.27 -6.60 -32.36
C LYS A 50 6.76 -6.71 -32.47
N VAL A 51 6.07 -6.34 -31.40
CA VAL A 51 4.63 -6.54 -31.22
C VAL A 51 3.95 -5.22 -30.86
N LYS A 52 2.86 -4.89 -31.55
CA LYS A 52 2.05 -3.70 -31.26
C LYS A 52 1.61 -3.72 -29.79
N GLY A 53 1.88 -2.65 -29.05
CA GLY A 53 1.59 -2.58 -27.61
C GLY A 53 2.84 -2.43 -26.76
N ILE A 54 4.02 -2.77 -27.30
CA ILE A 54 5.29 -2.64 -26.60
C ILE A 54 5.61 -1.18 -26.32
N LEU A 55 5.31 -0.25 -27.22
CA LEU A 55 5.50 1.18 -26.96
C LEU A 55 4.68 1.65 -25.74
N GLN A 56 3.45 1.15 -25.58
CA GLN A 56 2.62 1.45 -24.43
C GLN A 56 3.20 0.85 -23.15
N LEU A 57 3.72 -0.38 -23.21
CA LEU A 57 4.41 -1.01 -22.08
C LEU A 57 5.67 -0.24 -21.66
N LYS A 58 6.46 0.26 -22.63
CA LYS A 58 7.63 1.10 -22.36
C LYS A 58 7.23 2.34 -21.58
N LYS A 59 6.18 3.05 -22.02
CA LYS A 59 5.65 4.23 -21.33
C LYS A 59 5.17 3.93 -19.91
N TYR A 60 4.50 2.79 -19.72
CA TYR A 60 4.09 2.32 -18.40
C TYR A 60 5.32 2.10 -17.48
N LEU A 61 6.35 1.40 -17.96
CA LEU A 61 7.57 1.16 -17.18
C LEU A 61 8.40 2.44 -16.94
N GLU A 62 8.38 3.38 -17.87
CA GLU A 62 8.99 4.71 -17.70
C GLU A 62 8.28 5.51 -16.60
N GLN A 63 6.94 5.50 -16.56
CA GLN A 63 6.15 6.19 -15.55
C GLN A 63 6.53 5.76 -14.14
N PHE A 64 6.75 4.45 -13.91
CA PHE A 64 7.14 3.91 -12.61
C PHE A 64 8.66 3.84 -12.38
N GLY A 65 9.46 4.39 -13.30
CA GLY A 65 10.91 4.55 -13.17
C GLY A 65 11.75 3.31 -13.51
N TYR A 66 11.14 2.22 -14.01
CA TYR A 66 11.84 1.00 -14.42
C TYR A 66 12.64 1.16 -15.71
N LEU A 67 12.23 2.10 -16.57
CA LEU A 67 12.81 2.30 -17.88
C LEU A 67 13.20 3.77 -18.06
N ASN A 68 14.38 4.02 -18.65
CA ASN A 68 14.85 5.36 -18.96
C ASN A 68 15.76 5.34 -20.18
N TYR A 69 15.23 5.75 -21.34
CA TYR A 69 16.00 5.84 -22.57
C TYR A 69 16.85 7.11 -22.67
N LYS A 70 16.52 8.18 -21.93
CA LYS A 70 17.20 9.48 -22.04
C LYS A 70 18.69 9.42 -21.69
N ASN A 71 19.06 8.52 -20.77
CA ASN A 71 20.44 8.30 -20.34
C ASN A 71 21.15 7.14 -21.06
N SER A 72 20.50 6.52 -22.05
CA SER A 72 21.03 5.39 -22.80
C SER A 72 21.62 5.82 -24.14
N LYS A 73 22.64 5.09 -24.63
CA LYS A 73 23.16 5.24 -26.00
C LYS A 73 22.15 4.77 -27.07
N ASN A 74 21.03 4.16 -26.66
CA ASN A 74 20.01 3.54 -27.52
C ASN A 74 18.69 4.34 -27.60
N GLN A 75 18.75 5.67 -27.70
CA GLN A 75 17.55 6.54 -27.83
C GLN A 75 16.65 6.17 -29.03
N THR A 76 17.18 5.46 -30.03
CA THR A 76 16.47 5.05 -31.24
C THR A 76 15.29 4.10 -31.00
N HIS A 77 15.24 3.42 -29.85
CA HIS A 77 14.20 2.45 -29.52
C HIS A 77 13.15 2.97 -28.52
N GLU A 78 13.26 4.21 -28.05
CA GLU A 78 12.31 4.82 -27.09
C GLU A 78 10.87 4.85 -27.66
N ASN A 79 10.74 5.19 -28.95
CA ASN A 79 9.45 5.48 -29.58
C ASN A 79 8.99 4.40 -30.57
N ASN A 80 9.29 3.12 -30.29
CA ASN A 80 8.89 2.01 -31.14
C ASN A 80 8.44 0.76 -30.36
N ASP A 81 7.89 -0.20 -31.08
CA ASP A 81 7.39 -1.48 -30.55
C ASP A 81 8.47 -2.59 -30.46
N ASP A 82 9.76 -2.25 -30.46
CA ASP A 82 10.83 -3.26 -30.35
C ASP A 82 11.04 -3.68 -28.89
N PHE A 83 11.10 -4.98 -28.63
CA PHE A 83 11.48 -5.52 -27.32
C PHE A 83 13.00 -5.60 -27.21
N ASP A 84 13.61 -4.53 -26.69
CA ASP A 84 15.07 -4.41 -26.59
C ASP A 84 15.62 -4.90 -25.24
N GLU A 85 16.96 -4.81 -25.09
CA GLU A 85 17.67 -5.21 -23.87
C GLU A 85 17.31 -4.36 -22.65
N LEU A 86 16.96 -3.09 -22.86
CA LEU A 86 16.59 -2.19 -21.76
C LEU A 86 15.22 -2.55 -21.21
N LEU A 87 14.26 -2.85 -22.09
CA LEU A 87 12.94 -3.34 -21.73
C LEU A 87 13.02 -4.69 -21.00
N GLU A 88 13.86 -5.63 -21.48
CA GLU A 88 14.10 -6.91 -20.79
C GLU A 88 14.61 -6.70 -19.35
N SER A 89 15.58 -5.79 -19.17
CA SER A 89 16.13 -5.44 -17.86
C SER A 89 15.10 -4.78 -16.92
N ALA A 90 14.28 -3.88 -17.48
CA ALA A 90 13.18 -3.24 -16.76
C ALA A 90 12.15 -4.27 -16.27
N ILE A 91 11.78 -5.23 -17.13
CA ILE A 91 10.84 -6.29 -16.78
C ILE A 91 11.41 -7.22 -15.70
N LYS A 92 12.69 -7.60 -15.78
CA LYS A 92 13.35 -8.37 -14.71
C LYS A 92 13.28 -7.65 -13.37
N THR A 93 13.56 -6.35 -13.38
CA THR A 93 13.50 -5.52 -12.18
C THR A 93 12.08 -5.45 -11.62
N TYR A 94 11.08 -5.26 -12.48
CA TYR A 94 9.67 -5.31 -12.10
C TYR A 94 9.28 -6.67 -11.49
N GLN A 95 9.63 -7.78 -12.15
CA GLN A 95 9.34 -9.12 -11.66
C GLN A 95 9.90 -9.37 -10.26
N LEU A 96 11.17 -8.98 -10.03
CA LEU A 96 11.77 -9.11 -8.71
C LEU A 96 11.03 -8.31 -7.63
N ASN A 97 10.61 -7.10 -7.97
CA ASN A 97 9.91 -6.17 -7.09
C ASN A 97 8.53 -6.68 -6.66
N PHE A 98 7.89 -7.53 -7.47
CA PHE A 98 6.55 -8.08 -7.24
C PHE A 98 6.58 -9.60 -6.93
N HIS A 99 7.74 -10.12 -6.53
CA HIS A 99 7.98 -11.55 -6.22
C HIS A 99 7.47 -12.51 -7.31
N VAL A 100 7.78 -12.15 -8.55
CA VAL A 100 7.63 -12.96 -9.75
C VAL A 100 9.02 -13.42 -10.19
N ASN A 101 9.11 -14.60 -10.81
CA ASN A 101 10.37 -15.12 -11.34
C ASN A 101 10.96 -14.12 -12.35
N SER A 102 12.20 -13.71 -12.14
CA SER A 102 12.89 -12.67 -12.93
C SER A 102 13.40 -13.18 -14.28
N THR A 103 12.48 -13.63 -15.13
CA THR A 103 12.77 -14.21 -16.45
C THR A 103 13.08 -13.16 -17.51
N GLY A 104 12.53 -11.94 -17.38
CA GLY A 104 12.52 -10.92 -18.44
C GLY A 104 11.47 -11.16 -19.53
N VAL A 105 10.65 -12.21 -19.39
CA VAL A 105 9.56 -12.55 -20.31
C VAL A 105 8.24 -12.03 -19.74
N LEU A 106 7.34 -11.53 -20.60
CA LEU A 106 5.99 -11.12 -20.21
C LEU A 106 5.07 -12.34 -20.01
N ASP A 107 5.35 -13.13 -18.97
CA ASP A 107 4.52 -14.27 -18.61
C ASP A 107 3.17 -13.85 -18.00
N LYS A 108 2.26 -14.82 -17.86
CA LYS A 108 0.91 -14.58 -17.35
C LYS A 108 0.91 -13.95 -15.95
N LYS A 109 1.86 -14.32 -15.07
CA LYS A 109 1.93 -13.78 -13.70
C LYS A 109 2.38 -12.33 -13.71
N THR A 110 3.39 -12.01 -14.53
CA THR A 110 3.92 -10.66 -14.74
C THR A 110 2.83 -9.73 -15.27
N LEU A 111 2.13 -10.14 -16.34
CA LEU A 111 1.04 -9.36 -16.91
C LEU A 111 -0.13 -9.20 -15.94
N SER A 112 -0.43 -10.23 -15.14
CA SER A 112 -1.46 -10.14 -14.10
C SER A 112 -1.11 -9.10 -13.04
N LYS A 113 0.16 -9.00 -12.61
CA LYS A 113 0.61 -7.98 -11.65
C LYS A 113 0.61 -6.58 -12.29
N MET A 114 1.04 -6.45 -13.55
CA MET A 114 1.02 -5.16 -14.28
C MET A 114 -0.39 -4.64 -14.54
N ALA A 115 -1.37 -5.54 -14.66
CA ALA A 115 -2.76 -5.17 -14.86
C ALA A 115 -3.47 -4.76 -13.55
N MET A 116 -2.85 -4.95 -12.38
CA MET A 116 -3.45 -4.55 -11.11
C MET A 116 -3.44 -3.02 -10.97
N PRO A 117 -4.55 -2.41 -10.57
CA PRO A 117 -4.57 -1.00 -10.19
C PRO A 117 -3.57 -0.72 -9.06
N ARG A 118 -2.90 0.43 -9.12
CA ARG A 118 -1.79 0.78 -8.25
C ARG A 118 -1.67 2.28 -8.00
N CYS A 119 -0.87 2.64 -7.01
CA CYS A 119 -0.40 4.00 -6.77
C CYS A 119 0.46 4.49 -7.96
N GLY A 120 0.32 5.78 -8.29
CA GLY A 120 1.04 6.49 -9.33
C GLY A 120 2.47 6.91 -8.98
N VAL A 121 2.89 6.77 -7.72
CA VAL A 121 4.27 7.06 -7.29
C VAL A 121 5.25 6.06 -7.92
N ALA A 122 6.42 6.52 -8.35
CA ALA A 122 7.42 5.66 -8.98
C ALA A 122 8.10 4.69 -7.98
N ASP A 123 8.32 3.45 -8.41
CA ASP A 123 9.04 2.43 -7.62
C ASP A 123 10.56 2.68 -7.62
N ILE A 124 11.06 3.35 -8.66
CA ILE A 124 12.48 3.68 -8.83
C ILE A 124 12.59 5.17 -9.08
N VAL A 125 13.21 5.90 -8.14
CA VAL A 125 13.41 7.34 -8.23
C VAL A 125 14.90 7.62 -8.36
N ASN A 126 15.30 8.32 -9.42
CA ASN A 126 16.70 8.64 -9.71
C ASN A 126 17.63 7.41 -9.67
N GLY A 127 17.16 6.27 -10.21
CA GLY A 127 17.90 5.00 -10.24
C GLY A 127 17.95 4.24 -8.91
N THR A 128 17.35 4.77 -7.84
CA THR A 128 17.25 4.09 -6.54
C THR A 128 15.89 3.40 -6.42
N ASN A 129 15.91 2.08 -6.27
CA ASN A 129 14.70 1.27 -6.08
C ASN A 129 14.23 1.33 -4.62
N CYS A 130 13.05 1.94 -4.39
CA CYS A 130 12.52 2.10 -3.03
C CYS A 130 12.11 0.75 -2.43
N MET A 131 11.66 -0.22 -3.23
CA MET A 131 11.10 -1.48 -2.75
C MET A 131 12.14 -2.49 -2.22
N LYS A 132 13.45 -2.21 -2.35
CA LYS A 132 14.55 -3.14 -2.02
C LYS A 132 15.56 -2.61 -1.00
N SER A 133 15.16 -1.67 -0.15
CA SER A 133 16.09 -0.93 0.72
C SER A 133 16.86 -1.78 1.76
N GLY A 134 16.56 -3.08 1.91
CA GLY A 134 17.30 -3.99 2.81
C GLY A 134 18.63 -4.55 2.28
N ASN A 135 18.94 -4.40 0.99
CA ASN A 135 20.05 -5.11 0.36
C ASN A 135 21.17 -4.18 -0.14
N LYS A 136 21.64 -3.26 0.72
CA LYS A 136 22.89 -2.55 0.47
C LYS A 136 24.05 -3.42 0.93
N ASN A 137 24.75 -4.01 -0.04
CA ASN A 137 26.11 -4.53 0.12
C ASN A 137 27.01 -3.41 0.69
N HIS A 138 27.10 -3.35 2.01
CA HIS A 138 28.14 -2.56 2.67
C HIS A 138 29.46 -3.31 2.51
N HIS A 139 30.28 -2.85 1.56
CA HIS A 139 31.68 -3.21 1.50
C HIS A 139 32.32 -3.06 2.89
N HIS A 140 33.00 -4.13 3.31
CA HIS A 140 33.71 -4.29 4.57
C HIS A 140 34.36 -3.00 5.12
N ARG A 141 34.01 -2.64 6.35
CA ARG A 141 34.98 -2.15 7.32
C ARG A 141 34.67 -2.73 8.70
N ASN A 142 35.64 -3.46 9.22
CA ASN A 142 35.61 -4.17 10.50
C ASN A 142 35.12 -3.30 11.65
N GLY A 143 34.01 -3.69 12.26
CA GLY A 143 33.52 -3.18 13.54
C GLY A 143 32.60 -4.22 14.14
N SER A 144 33.03 -4.80 15.25
CA SER A 144 32.28 -5.75 16.09
C SER A 144 30.95 -5.10 16.53
N GLY A 145 29.85 -5.47 15.88
CA GLY A 145 28.48 -5.09 16.22
C GLY A 145 27.53 -6.24 15.87
N SER A 146 26.61 -6.53 16.78
CA SER A 146 25.71 -7.69 16.84
C SER A 146 25.09 -8.15 15.50
N PRO A 147 24.90 -9.47 15.25
CA PRO A 147 24.34 -10.01 14.01
C PRO A 147 22.80 -9.91 13.95
N PHE A 148 22.21 -8.83 14.44
CA PHE A 148 20.77 -8.59 14.32
C PHE A 148 20.51 -7.80 13.03
N HIS A 149 20.18 -8.52 11.95
CA HIS A 149 19.62 -7.90 10.76
C HIS A 149 18.12 -7.64 10.99
N THR A 150 17.79 -6.44 11.47
CA THR A 150 16.38 -5.98 11.46
C THR A 150 15.96 -5.77 10.01
N VAL A 151 15.12 -6.66 9.48
CA VAL A 151 14.47 -6.44 8.18
C VAL A 151 13.36 -5.44 8.41
N SER A 152 13.60 -4.16 8.13
CA SER A 152 12.52 -3.17 8.12
C SER A 152 11.61 -3.44 6.92
N HIS A 153 10.35 -3.83 7.15
CA HIS A 153 9.35 -4.05 6.09
C HIS A 153 8.81 -2.75 5.46
N TYR A 154 9.26 -1.58 5.95
CA TYR A 154 9.01 -0.27 5.38
C TYR A 154 10.25 0.26 4.67
N THR A 155 10.03 1.09 3.66
CA THR A 155 11.10 1.71 2.88
C THR A 155 10.90 3.23 2.89
N PHE A 156 11.93 3.99 2.55
CA PHE A 156 11.85 5.45 2.42
C PHE A 156 12.04 5.86 0.97
N ILE A 157 11.42 6.99 0.60
CA ILE A 157 11.64 7.60 -0.71
C ILE A 157 13.13 8.00 -0.85
N PRO A 158 13.79 7.75 -1.99
CA PRO A 158 15.18 8.13 -2.19
C PRO A 158 15.46 9.60 -1.87
N GLY A 159 16.54 9.86 -1.15
CA GLY A 159 16.86 11.18 -0.59
C GLY A 159 16.25 11.44 0.79
N ASN A 160 15.45 10.51 1.33
CA ASN A 160 14.80 10.59 2.63
C ASN A 160 14.09 11.94 2.87
N PRO A 161 13.19 12.38 1.96
CA PRO A 161 12.43 13.60 2.15
C PRO A 161 11.60 13.50 3.45
N ARG A 162 11.68 14.54 4.27
CA ARG A 162 11.03 14.59 5.59
C ARG A 162 10.50 15.99 5.84
N TRP A 163 9.42 16.07 6.61
CA TRP A 163 9.03 17.33 7.25
C TRP A 163 10.15 17.81 8.19
N PRO A 164 10.31 19.13 8.38
CA PRO A 164 11.25 19.66 9.36
C PRO A 164 11.03 19.00 10.73
N ALA A 165 12.12 18.66 11.44
CA ALA A 165 12.02 17.93 12.71
C ALA A 165 11.20 18.67 13.79
N SER A 166 11.12 20.00 13.71
CA SER A 166 10.29 20.84 14.57
C SER A 166 8.80 20.85 14.18
N GLN A 167 8.45 20.37 12.99
CA GLN A 167 7.11 20.41 12.43
C GLN A 167 6.41 19.06 12.59
N THR A 168 6.00 18.79 13.83
CA THR A 168 5.24 17.59 14.19
C THR A 168 3.73 17.80 14.10
N HIS A 169 3.29 19.06 13.97
CA HIS A 169 1.90 19.38 13.67
C HIS A 169 1.73 19.73 12.20
N LEU A 170 0.94 18.92 11.49
CA LEU A 170 0.66 19.12 10.07
C LEU A 170 -0.81 19.45 9.86
N THR A 171 -1.08 20.49 9.09
CA THR A 171 -2.45 20.87 8.70
C THR A 171 -2.80 20.31 7.33
N TYR A 172 -4.04 19.89 7.14
CA TYR A 172 -4.52 19.41 5.83
C TYR A 172 -5.85 20.04 5.45
N SER A 173 -6.07 20.22 4.14
CA SER A 173 -7.33 20.73 3.59
C SER A 173 -7.68 20.05 2.27
N PHE A 174 -8.94 20.18 1.88
CA PHE A 174 -9.47 19.62 0.64
C PHE A 174 -9.59 20.69 -0.42
N LEU A 175 -9.12 20.39 -1.63
CA LEU A 175 -9.25 21.24 -2.80
C LEU A 175 -10.73 21.40 -3.18
N PRO A 176 -11.12 22.53 -3.80
CA PRO A 176 -12.50 22.72 -4.26
C PRO A 176 -12.94 21.61 -5.22
N GLY A 177 -14.17 21.12 -5.06
CA GLY A 177 -14.69 20.02 -5.88
C GLY A 177 -14.35 18.62 -5.36
N THR A 178 -13.61 18.50 -4.25
CA THR A 178 -13.46 17.21 -3.55
C THR A 178 -14.83 16.69 -3.13
N ARG A 179 -15.08 15.42 -3.44
CA ARG A 179 -16.30 14.70 -3.07
C ARG A 179 -16.47 14.60 -1.54
N SER A 180 -17.70 14.81 -1.06
CA SER A 180 -17.98 14.90 0.39
C SER A 180 -17.84 13.58 1.14
N ASP A 181 -18.08 12.45 0.46
CA ASP A 181 -17.93 11.09 0.97
C ASP A 181 -16.45 10.71 1.24
N ALA A 182 -15.47 11.39 0.63
CA ALA A 182 -14.05 11.20 0.91
C ALA A 182 -13.56 11.88 2.20
N ILE A 183 -14.31 12.86 2.72
CA ILE A 183 -13.87 13.69 3.85
C ILE A 183 -13.62 12.84 5.12
N ASN A 184 -14.59 12.00 5.49
CA ASN A 184 -14.50 11.18 6.70
C ASN A 184 -13.46 10.05 6.58
N PRO A 185 -13.39 9.26 5.48
CA PRO A 185 -12.33 8.28 5.24
C PRO A 185 -10.92 8.87 5.33
N VAL A 186 -10.68 10.02 4.69
CA VAL A 186 -9.37 10.68 4.73
C VAL A 186 -9.04 11.15 6.15
N ALA A 187 -10.01 11.72 6.87
CA ALA A 187 -9.80 12.11 8.27
C ALA A 187 -9.45 10.91 9.17
N LYS A 188 -10.09 9.74 8.96
CA LYS A 188 -9.74 8.51 9.66
C LYS A 188 -8.33 8.03 9.30
N ALA A 189 -7.94 8.07 8.04
CA ALA A 189 -6.58 7.71 7.64
C ALA A 189 -5.52 8.59 8.33
N PHE A 190 -5.75 9.90 8.47
CA PHE A 190 -4.90 10.77 9.29
C PHE A 190 -4.92 10.41 10.77
N GLN A 191 -6.08 10.04 11.33
CA GLN A 191 -6.14 9.57 12.72
C GLN A 191 -5.34 8.29 12.92
N THR A 192 -5.39 7.37 11.95
CA THR A 192 -4.58 6.15 11.95
C THR A 192 -3.09 6.49 11.94
N TRP A 193 -2.62 7.39 11.08
CA TRP A 193 -1.23 7.84 11.11
C TRP A 193 -0.88 8.62 12.39
N GLN A 194 -1.78 9.44 12.92
CA GLN A 194 -1.60 10.15 14.18
C GLN A 194 -1.40 9.20 15.36
N GLY A 195 -2.15 8.10 15.39
CA GLY A 195 -2.05 7.09 16.46
C GLY A 195 -0.77 6.27 16.40
N ASN A 196 -0.08 6.24 15.25
CA ASN A 196 1.07 5.37 14.99
C ASN A 196 2.36 6.14 14.69
N THR A 197 2.33 7.47 14.80
CA THR A 197 3.50 8.33 14.57
C THR A 197 3.53 9.46 15.61
N HIS A 198 4.59 10.28 15.57
CA HIS A 198 4.69 11.48 16.40
C HIS A 198 3.95 12.69 15.79
N PHE A 199 3.38 12.54 14.59
CA PHE A 199 2.66 13.62 13.93
C PHE A 199 1.27 13.83 14.53
N ARG A 200 0.84 15.09 14.57
CA ARG A 200 -0.54 15.48 14.89
C ARG A 200 -1.14 16.16 13.68
N PHE A 201 -2.38 15.84 13.34
CA PHE A 201 -3.05 16.38 12.17
C PHE A 201 -4.28 17.21 12.54
N THR A 202 -4.40 18.40 11.96
CA THR A 202 -5.60 19.23 12.05
C THR A 202 -6.14 19.51 10.65
N ARG A 203 -7.44 19.33 10.47
CA ARG A 203 -8.10 19.77 9.25
C ARG A 203 -8.30 21.28 9.30
N GLU A 204 -7.85 21.97 8.27
CA GLU A 204 -8.06 23.41 8.08
C GLU A 204 -9.02 23.68 6.92
N GLN A 205 -9.66 24.85 6.94
CA GLN A 205 -10.46 25.33 5.81
C GLN A 205 -9.63 26.15 4.81
N ASP A 206 -8.52 26.73 5.27
CA ASP A 206 -7.66 27.58 4.45
C ASP A 206 -6.57 26.77 3.74
N LEU A 207 -6.69 26.71 2.41
CA LEU A 207 -5.74 26.05 1.53
C LEU A 207 -4.36 26.70 1.55
N ALA A 208 -4.28 28.02 1.75
CA ALA A 208 -3.01 28.76 1.67
C ALA A 208 -2.06 28.41 2.82
N ASN A 209 -2.62 28.07 3.98
CA ASN A 209 -1.88 27.77 5.20
C ASN A 209 -1.78 26.27 5.49
N SER A 210 -2.33 25.43 4.62
CA SER A 210 -2.31 23.98 4.81
C SER A 210 -0.99 23.37 4.33
N ASN A 211 -0.37 22.53 5.17
CA ASN A 211 0.81 21.77 4.77
C ASN A 211 0.47 20.71 3.72
N ILE A 212 -0.70 20.10 3.83
CA ILE A 212 -1.17 19.03 2.96
C ILE A 212 -2.45 19.46 2.22
N LYS A 213 -2.52 19.19 0.92
CA LYS A 213 -3.67 19.51 0.06
C LYS A 213 -4.16 18.26 -0.65
N ILE A 214 -5.46 18.00 -0.54
CA ILE A 214 -6.06 16.73 -0.98
C ILE A 214 -7.14 17.02 -2.01
N GLY A 215 -7.16 16.30 -3.13
CA GLY A 215 -8.16 16.52 -4.16
C GLY A 215 -8.40 15.32 -5.08
N PHE A 216 -9.22 15.56 -6.10
CA PHE A 216 -9.56 14.59 -7.14
C PHE A 216 -9.20 15.20 -8.50
N GLY A 217 -8.39 14.49 -9.28
CA GLY A 217 -7.95 14.90 -10.62
C GLY A 217 -8.53 14.00 -11.72
N ARG A 218 -8.48 14.44 -12.97
CA ARG A 218 -8.72 13.58 -14.16
C ARG A 218 -7.69 13.93 -15.20
N GLY A 219 -7.10 12.94 -15.87
CA GLY A 219 -6.10 13.22 -16.90
C GLY A 219 -4.97 14.10 -16.36
N ASP A 220 -4.50 15.04 -17.19
CA ASP A 220 -3.61 16.12 -16.73
C ASP A 220 -4.39 17.09 -15.83
N HIS A 221 -3.95 17.18 -14.57
CA HIS A 221 -4.62 17.95 -13.51
C HIS A 221 -3.69 18.98 -12.87
N GLY A 222 -2.66 19.43 -13.60
CA GLY A 222 -1.89 20.63 -13.24
C GLY A 222 -0.67 20.41 -12.33
N ASP A 223 -0.32 19.16 -12.03
CA ASP A 223 0.88 18.76 -11.28
C ASP A 223 1.96 18.09 -12.16
N GLY A 224 1.80 18.19 -13.48
CA GLY A 224 2.77 17.75 -14.48
C GLY A 224 2.27 16.58 -15.32
N ARG A 225 2.58 16.61 -16.62
CA ARG A 225 2.06 15.63 -17.59
C ARG A 225 2.42 14.17 -17.28
N SER A 226 3.54 13.92 -16.60
CA SER A 226 3.93 12.57 -16.18
C SER A 226 3.04 11.99 -15.06
N ASN A 227 2.29 12.86 -14.38
CA ASN A 227 1.39 12.51 -13.28
C ASN A 227 -0.08 12.49 -13.75
N ALA A 228 -0.33 12.63 -15.06
CA ALA A 228 -1.68 12.59 -15.59
C ALA A 228 -2.33 11.22 -15.35
N PHE A 229 -3.56 11.22 -14.83
CA PHE A 229 -4.33 9.99 -14.64
C PHE A 229 -4.81 9.39 -15.97
N ASP A 230 -5.01 8.07 -15.99
CA ASP A 230 -5.28 7.33 -17.22
C ASP A 230 -6.75 6.93 -17.43
N GLY A 231 -7.64 7.35 -16.52
CA GLY A 231 -9.04 6.95 -16.50
C GLY A 231 -9.23 5.68 -15.67
N PRO A 232 -10.32 4.92 -15.85
CA PRO A 232 -10.61 3.80 -14.96
C PRO A 232 -9.56 2.67 -15.01
N GLY A 233 -9.03 2.28 -13.85
CA GLY A 233 -8.00 1.27 -13.63
C GLY A 233 -6.58 1.83 -13.57
N GLN A 234 -5.59 0.93 -13.49
CA GLN A 234 -4.15 1.21 -13.55
C GLN A 234 -3.60 2.21 -12.50
N THR A 235 -3.80 3.53 -12.63
CA THR A 235 -3.29 4.54 -11.69
C THR A 235 -4.42 5.18 -10.90
N ILE A 236 -4.57 4.80 -9.64
CA ILE A 236 -5.78 5.15 -8.86
C ILE A 236 -5.65 6.43 -8.03
N ALA A 237 -4.41 6.79 -7.67
CA ALA A 237 -4.07 7.96 -6.85
C ALA A 237 -2.55 8.19 -6.88
N HIS A 238 -2.11 9.37 -6.43
CA HIS A 238 -0.71 9.62 -6.09
C HIS A 238 -0.58 10.69 -5.00
N ALA A 239 0.57 10.70 -4.35
CA ALA A 239 0.99 11.74 -3.42
C ALA A 239 2.46 12.13 -3.62
N PHE A 240 2.77 13.36 -3.26
CA PHE A 240 4.11 13.91 -3.35
C PHE A 240 4.81 13.87 -1.99
N PRO A 241 6.10 13.50 -1.95
CA PRO A 241 6.85 13.42 -0.70
C PRO A 241 6.91 14.75 0.05
N PRO A 242 7.27 14.74 1.35
CA PRO A 242 7.58 15.96 2.08
C PRO A 242 8.61 16.84 1.35
N THR A 243 8.46 18.17 1.35
CA THR A 243 7.42 18.97 2.02
C THR A 243 6.33 19.45 1.06
N ASP A 244 6.16 18.81 -0.10
CA ASP A 244 5.19 19.26 -1.11
C ASP A 244 3.76 19.18 -0.57
N GLY A 245 3.39 18.01 -0.05
CA GLY A 245 2.13 17.81 0.65
C GLY A 245 0.90 17.61 -0.25
N SER A 246 1.07 17.41 -1.55
CA SER A 246 -0.08 17.18 -2.46
C SER A 246 -0.47 15.71 -2.53
N PHE A 247 -1.78 15.41 -2.48
CA PHE A 247 -2.36 14.09 -2.65
C PHE A 247 -3.60 14.19 -3.56
N HIS A 248 -3.59 13.48 -4.69
CA HIS A 248 -4.71 13.41 -5.62
C HIS A 248 -5.22 11.97 -5.80
N TYR A 249 -6.55 11.81 -5.80
CA TYR A 249 -7.23 10.62 -6.29
C TYR A 249 -7.55 10.77 -7.78
N ASP A 250 -7.59 9.66 -8.53
CA ASP A 250 -8.21 9.67 -9.86
C ASP A 250 -9.74 9.71 -9.75
N ALA A 251 -10.35 10.78 -10.25
CA ALA A 251 -11.79 10.97 -10.23
C ALA A 251 -12.56 10.12 -11.26
N ASP A 252 -11.87 9.48 -12.22
CA ASP A 252 -12.45 8.53 -13.16
C ASP A 252 -12.70 7.14 -12.52
N GLU A 253 -12.17 6.89 -11.32
CA GLU A 253 -12.35 5.61 -10.63
C GLU A 253 -13.69 5.46 -9.89
N GLN A 254 -14.08 4.20 -9.69
CA GLN A 254 -15.22 3.85 -8.84
C GLN A 254 -14.78 3.84 -7.37
N TRP A 255 -15.24 4.84 -6.62
CA TRP A 255 -14.92 5.01 -5.21
C TRP A 255 -16.08 4.60 -4.32
N ALA A 256 -15.77 3.95 -3.21
CA ALA A 256 -16.71 3.64 -2.13
C ALA A 256 -16.03 3.80 -0.77
N VAL A 257 -16.84 3.72 0.29
CA VAL A 257 -16.34 3.58 1.67
C VAL A 257 -16.54 2.14 2.08
N GLY A 258 -15.48 1.46 2.46
CA GLY A 258 -15.45 0.03 2.79
C GLY A 258 -15.34 -0.89 1.58
N ALA A 259 -15.30 -2.20 1.85
CA ALA A 259 -15.11 -3.27 0.88
C ALA A 259 -16.34 -3.45 -0.03
N THR A 260 -16.51 -2.55 -1.01
CA THR A 260 -17.63 -2.58 -1.95
C THR A 260 -17.20 -3.23 -3.28
N PRO A 261 -17.90 -4.26 -3.78
CA PRO A 261 -17.53 -4.92 -5.02
C PRO A 261 -17.34 -3.96 -6.19
N ASN A 262 -16.24 -4.12 -6.92
CA ASN A 262 -15.86 -3.31 -8.08
C ASN A 262 -15.53 -1.83 -7.80
N SER A 263 -15.40 -1.42 -6.53
CA SER A 263 -14.96 -0.07 -6.15
C SER A 263 -13.68 -0.11 -5.31
N PHE A 264 -12.88 0.94 -5.40
CA PHE A 264 -11.77 1.19 -4.48
C PHE A 264 -12.29 1.83 -3.20
N ASP A 265 -11.74 1.40 -2.06
CA ASP A 265 -12.03 2.01 -0.78
C ASP A 265 -11.24 3.31 -0.58
N LEU A 266 -11.97 4.39 -0.31
CA LEU A 266 -11.42 5.73 -0.09
C LEU A 266 -10.45 5.77 1.10
N GLU A 267 -10.74 5.05 2.19
CA GLU A 267 -9.89 5.07 3.40
C GLU A 267 -8.55 4.36 3.16
N THR A 268 -8.61 3.21 2.51
CA THR A 268 -7.43 2.40 2.15
C THR A 268 -6.46 3.18 1.27
N VAL A 269 -6.96 3.81 0.20
CA VAL A 269 -6.11 4.61 -0.69
C VAL A 269 -5.60 5.85 0.03
N ALA A 270 -6.44 6.54 0.83
CA ALA A 270 -5.98 7.64 1.67
C ALA A 270 -4.80 7.25 2.57
N LEU A 271 -4.91 6.08 3.22
CA LEU A 271 -3.93 5.60 4.17
C LEU A 271 -2.58 5.31 3.49
N HIS A 272 -2.59 4.73 2.28
CA HIS A 272 -1.40 4.55 1.45
C HIS A 272 -0.76 5.88 1.08
N GLU A 273 -1.52 6.80 0.48
CA GLU A 273 -0.98 8.05 -0.05
C GLU A 273 -0.46 8.97 1.07
N ILE A 274 -1.11 8.98 2.24
CA ILE A 274 -0.59 9.70 3.41
C ILE A 274 0.76 9.12 3.88
N GLY A 275 1.02 7.82 3.69
CA GLY A 275 2.34 7.24 3.95
C GLY A 275 3.45 7.92 3.14
N HIS A 276 3.19 8.21 1.86
CA HIS A 276 4.10 9.00 1.02
C HIS A 276 4.24 10.44 1.50
N LEU A 277 3.14 11.08 1.92
CA LEU A 277 3.18 12.41 2.54
C LEU A 277 4.02 12.45 3.84
N LEU A 278 4.31 11.30 4.45
CA LEU A 278 5.19 11.17 5.62
C LEU A 278 6.61 10.68 5.27
N GLY A 279 6.90 10.43 4.00
CA GLY A 279 8.22 10.07 3.47
C GLY A 279 8.44 8.58 3.25
N LEU A 280 7.42 7.73 3.42
CA LEU A 280 7.53 6.29 3.14
C LEU A 280 7.57 6.02 1.64
N GLY A 281 8.36 5.04 1.23
CA GLY A 281 8.38 4.49 -0.12
C GLY A 281 7.49 3.26 -0.24
N HIS A 282 7.41 2.70 -1.44
CA HIS A 282 6.69 1.46 -1.68
C HIS A 282 7.39 0.25 -1.03
N SER A 283 6.60 -0.69 -0.52
CA SER A 283 7.05 -1.96 0.05
C SER A 283 6.87 -3.09 -0.96
N GLU A 284 7.77 -4.07 -0.95
CA GLU A 284 7.62 -5.32 -1.70
C GLU A 284 6.66 -6.31 -1.04
N VAL A 285 6.23 -6.06 0.20
CA VAL A 285 5.33 -6.94 0.97
C VAL A 285 3.88 -6.70 0.55
N GLU A 286 3.25 -7.68 -0.12
CA GLU A 286 1.90 -7.55 -0.71
C GLU A 286 0.79 -7.15 0.29
N GLY A 287 0.93 -7.59 1.55
CA GLY A 287 0.03 -7.23 2.64
C GLY A 287 0.19 -5.81 3.16
N ALA A 288 1.36 -5.18 2.95
CA ALA A 288 1.64 -3.87 3.53
C ALA A 288 0.77 -2.78 2.92
N ILE A 289 0.43 -1.77 3.73
CA ILE A 289 -0.31 -0.61 3.22
C ILE A 289 0.45 0.09 2.10
N MET A 290 1.79 0.15 2.20
CA MET A 290 2.67 0.75 1.19
C MET A 290 2.98 -0.20 0.02
N TYR A 291 2.33 -1.36 -0.08
CA TYR A 291 2.39 -2.14 -1.32
C TYR A 291 1.70 -1.35 -2.43
N PRO A 292 2.34 -1.19 -3.61
CA PRO A 292 1.85 -0.27 -4.63
C PRO A 292 0.50 -0.66 -5.21
N SER A 293 0.13 -1.94 -5.25
CA SER A 293 -1.12 -2.38 -5.86
C SER A 293 -2.26 -2.53 -4.86
N ILE A 294 -3.44 -2.04 -5.24
CA ILE A 294 -4.67 -2.08 -4.44
C ILE A 294 -5.81 -2.60 -5.34
N SER A 295 -6.46 -3.68 -4.92
CA SER A 295 -7.60 -4.27 -5.64
C SER A 295 -8.91 -3.55 -5.28
N THR A 296 -9.91 -3.67 -6.15
CA THR A 296 -11.28 -3.26 -5.82
C THR A 296 -11.93 -4.26 -4.85
N GLY A 297 -12.97 -3.82 -4.13
CA GLY A 297 -13.75 -4.69 -3.25
C GLY A 297 -13.05 -5.13 -1.97
N VAL A 298 -11.89 -4.54 -1.65
CA VAL A 298 -11.13 -4.84 -0.43
C VAL A 298 -10.79 -3.56 0.32
N THR A 299 -10.51 -3.70 1.61
CA THR A 299 -9.96 -2.64 2.46
C THR A 299 -8.61 -3.08 3.00
N LYS A 300 -7.67 -2.15 3.19
CA LYS A 300 -6.40 -2.39 3.91
C LYS A 300 -6.24 -1.34 5.00
N GLY A 301 -5.74 -1.76 6.16
CA GLY A 301 -5.22 -0.86 7.21
C GLY A 301 -3.71 -0.70 7.08
N LEU A 302 -3.06 -0.03 8.05
CA LEU A 302 -1.61 -0.16 8.22
C LEU A 302 -1.29 -1.64 8.38
N HIS A 303 -0.13 -2.11 7.89
CA HIS A 303 0.24 -3.50 8.09
C HIS A 303 0.19 -3.83 9.58
N ARG A 304 -0.56 -4.87 9.93
CA ARG A 304 -1.11 -5.11 11.28
C ARG A 304 -0.23 -5.95 12.19
N ASP A 305 0.92 -6.41 11.70
CA ASP A 305 1.85 -7.26 12.47
C ASP A 305 2.50 -6.56 13.68
N ASP A 306 2.48 -5.23 13.75
CA ASP A 306 3.03 -4.49 14.90
C ASP A 306 1.97 -4.03 15.93
N ILE A 307 0.66 -4.03 15.62
CA ILE A 307 -0.31 -3.15 16.33
C ILE A 307 -1.59 -3.84 16.80
N ASP A 308 -2.15 -4.85 16.11
CA ASP A 308 -3.50 -5.35 16.45
C ASP A 308 -3.53 -6.29 17.66
N ALA A 309 -2.52 -7.15 17.84
CA ALA A 309 -2.43 -8.01 19.02
C ALA A 309 -2.17 -7.22 20.31
N PHE A 310 -1.29 -6.22 20.26
CA PHE A 310 -1.06 -5.29 21.38
C PHE A 310 -2.30 -4.44 21.69
N GLN A 311 -3.01 -3.95 20.67
CA GLN A 311 -4.26 -3.22 20.88
C GLN A 311 -5.36 -4.11 21.49
N THR A 312 -5.45 -5.37 21.06
CA THR A 312 -6.38 -6.36 21.62
C THR A 312 -6.10 -6.59 23.09
N TRP A 313 -4.84 -6.78 23.48
CA TRP A 313 -4.44 -6.88 24.88
C TRP A 313 -4.63 -5.57 25.65
N GLN A 314 -4.32 -4.41 25.06
CA GLN A 314 -4.54 -3.10 25.67
C GLN A 314 -6.04 -2.79 25.89
N GLY A 315 -6.93 -3.33 25.06
CA GLY A 315 -8.39 -3.25 25.28
C GLY A 315 -8.89 -4.12 26.44
N ASN A 316 -8.12 -5.12 26.86
CA ASN A 316 -8.48 -6.09 27.90
C ASN A 316 -7.55 -6.02 29.13
N THR A 317 -6.64 -5.06 29.17
CA THR A 317 -5.69 -4.82 30.26
C THR A 317 -5.55 -3.32 30.54
N HIS A 318 -4.85 -2.96 31.61
CA HIS A 318 -4.47 -1.56 31.86
C HIS A 318 -3.17 -1.16 31.15
N PHE A 319 -2.55 -2.06 30.38
CA PHE A 319 -1.30 -1.78 29.69
C PHE A 319 -1.51 -0.80 28.53
N ARG A 320 -0.48 0.00 28.29
CA ARG A 320 -0.38 0.85 27.11
C ARG A 320 0.86 0.43 26.35
N PHE A 321 0.68 -0.06 25.13
CA PHE A 321 1.80 -0.41 24.27
C PHE A 321 2.12 0.78 23.37
N THR A 322 3.41 1.09 23.28
CA THR A 322 3.94 2.12 22.39
C THR A 322 5.15 1.55 21.69
N ARG A 323 5.25 1.77 20.38
CA ARG A 323 6.40 1.33 19.60
C ARG A 323 7.64 2.15 19.97
N GLU A 324 8.65 1.47 20.48
CA GLU A 324 9.97 2.04 20.76
C GLU A 324 10.87 1.86 19.51
N GLN A 325 11.63 2.89 19.15
CA GLN A 325 12.46 2.88 17.94
C GLN A 325 13.80 2.18 18.19
N ASP A 326 14.31 2.24 19.42
CA ASP A 326 15.53 1.57 19.81
C ASP A 326 15.22 0.25 20.53
N SER A 327 15.57 -0.87 19.90
CA SER A 327 15.42 -2.20 20.50
C SER A 327 16.12 -2.35 21.86
N ALA A 328 17.15 -1.55 22.16
CA ALA A 328 17.80 -1.57 23.48
C ALA A 328 16.88 -1.02 24.59
N ASN A 329 15.96 -0.12 24.24
CA ASN A 329 15.03 0.52 25.16
C ASN A 329 13.65 -0.13 25.16
N SER A 330 13.38 -1.09 24.27
CA SER A 330 12.08 -1.73 24.18
C SER A 330 11.89 -2.80 25.27
N ASN A 331 10.72 -2.78 25.91
CA ASN A 331 10.33 -3.79 26.89
C ASN A 331 9.96 -5.12 26.22
N ILE A 332 9.47 -5.06 24.98
CA ILE A 332 9.14 -6.21 24.16
C ILE A 332 9.93 -6.14 22.85
N LYS A 333 10.45 -7.29 22.41
CA LYS A 333 11.28 -7.45 21.21
C LYS A 333 10.72 -8.60 20.41
N ILE A 334 10.32 -8.32 19.17
CA ILE A 334 9.72 -9.30 18.27
C ILE A 334 10.68 -9.52 17.09
N GLY A 335 10.89 -10.77 16.70
CA GLY A 335 11.75 -11.10 15.58
C GLY A 335 11.38 -12.40 14.89
N PHE A 336 12.10 -12.71 13.81
CA PHE A 336 12.05 -13.99 13.13
C PHE A 336 13.40 -14.69 13.32
N GLY A 337 13.38 -15.94 13.77
CA GLY A 337 14.56 -16.78 13.95
C GLY A 337 14.57 -17.96 12.97
N ARG A 338 15.74 -18.52 12.70
CA ARG A 338 15.88 -19.84 12.04
C ARG A 338 16.89 -20.65 12.83
N GLY A 339 16.59 -21.92 13.11
CA GLY A 339 17.48 -22.78 13.89
C GLY A 339 17.89 -22.11 15.20
N ASP A 340 19.17 -22.22 15.57
CA ASP A 340 19.74 -21.46 16.70
C ASP A 340 19.88 -19.97 16.33
N HIS A 341 19.15 -19.12 17.05
CA HIS A 341 19.04 -17.68 16.77
C HIS A 341 19.43 -16.81 17.97
N GLY A 342 20.35 -17.31 18.81
CA GLY A 342 21.04 -16.48 19.81
C GLY A 342 20.32 -16.35 21.15
N ASP A 343 19.25 -17.10 21.38
CA ASP A 343 18.53 -17.20 22.65
C ASP A 343 18.71 -18.55 23.35
N GLY A 344 19.65 -19.37 22.87
CA GLY A 344 20.06 -20.63 23.47
C GLY A 344 19.63 -21.83 22.63
N ARG A 345 20.50 -22.84 22.52
CA ARG A 345 20.30 -24.00 21.65
C ARG A 345 19.02 -24.81 21.95
N SER A 346 18.49 -24.73 23.16
CA SER A 346 17.21 -25.37 23.52
C SER A 346 15.99 -24.71 22.89
N ASN A 347 16.12 -23.47 22.44
CA ASN A 347 15.08 -22.67 21.79
C ASN A 347 15.28 -22.61 20.27
N ALA A 348 16.17 -23.45 19.73
CA ALA A 348 16.39 -23.48 18.29
C ALA A 348 15.13 -23.97 17.57
N PHE A 349 14.72 -23.24 16.54
CA PHE A 349 13.60 -23.64 15.68
C PHE A 349 13.93 -24.88 14.85
N ASP A 350 12.92 -25.70 14.56
CA ASP A 350 13.08 -27.00 13.91
C ASP A 350 12.78 -26.99 12.41
N GLY A 351 12.50 -25.82 11.82
CA GLY A 351 12.09 -25.70 10.44
C GLY A 351 10.56 -25.85 10.31
N PRO A 352 10.02 -26.19 9.12
CA PRO A 352 8.58 -26.21 8.94
C PRO A 352 7.84 -27.20 9.85
N GLY A 353 6.79 -26.72 10.51
CA GLY A 353 5.92 -27.41 11.45
C GLY A 353 6.35 -27.30 12.93
N ARG A 354 5.64 -28.03 13.80
CA ARG A 354 5.95 -28.25 15.22
C ARG A 354 6.08 -26.97 16.08
N THR A 355 7.21 -26.27 16.06
CA THR A 355 7.41 -25.04 16.85
C THR A 355 7.40 -23.83 15.94
N ILE A 356 6.22 -23.23 15.78
CA ILE A 356 6.03 -22.13 14.82
C ILE A 356 6.48 -20.78 15.40
N ALA A 357 6.57 -20.66 16.72
CA ALA A 357 6.92 -19.46 17.45
C ALA A 357 7.26 -19.80 18.90
N HIS A 358 7.90 -18.87 19.60
CA HIS A 358 7.99 -18.88 21.07
C HIS A 358 8.17 -17.49 21.65
N ALA A 359 7.67 -17.30 22.87
CA ALA A 359 7.88 -16.12 23.68
C ALA A 359 8.48 -16.44 25.05
N PHE A 360 9.20 -15.47 25.58
CA PHE A 360 9.78 -15.53 26.91
C PHE A 360 8.91 -14.73 27.89
N PRO A 361 8.40 -15.37 28.96
CA PRO A 361 7.51 -14.70 29.91
C PRO A 361 8.17 -13.47 30.56
N PRO A 362 7.37 -12.59 31.19
CA PRO A 362 7.89 -11.45 31.93
C PRO A 362 9.05 -11.84 32.86
N THR A 363 10.15 -11.09 32.91
CA THR A 363 10.38 -9.76 32.30
C THR A 363 11.34 -9.79 31.10
N ASP A 364 11.52 -10.93 30.42
CA ASP A 364 12.47 -11.04 29.31
C ASP A 364 11.99 -10.21 28.09
N GLY A 365 10.74 -10.42 27.69
CA GLY A 365 10.09 -9.60 26.67
C GLY A 365 10.41 -9.99 25.23
N ARG A 366 11.18 -11.06 24.98
CA ARG A 366 11.44 -11.53 23.61
C ARG A 366 10.36 -12.49 23.12
N PHE A 367 10.02 -12.36 21.84
CA PHE A 367 9.14 -13.24 21.09
C PHE A 367 9.75 -13.44 19.69
N HIS A 368 9.85 -14.70 19.25
CA HIS A 368 10.32 -15.03 17.92
C HIS A 368 9.31 -15.89 17.15
N TYR A 369 9.17 -15.62 15.86
CA TYR A 369 8.56 -16.53 14.89
C TYR A 369 9.61 -17.45 14.29
N ASP A 370 9.25 -18.69 13.94
CA ASP A 370 10.07 -19.51 13.06
C ASP A 370 9.98 -19.00 11.62
N ALA A 371 11.07 -18.48 11.08
CA ALA A 371 11.13 -17.94 9.73
C ALA A 371 11.08 -19.02 8.62
N ASP A 372 11.19 -20.30 8.97
CA ASP A 372 11.03 -21.42 8.04
C ASP A 372 9.55 -21.75 7.76
N GLU A 373 8.61 -21.16 8.52
CA GLU A 373 7.18 -21.38 8.31
C GLU A 373 6.58 -20.56 7.15
N GLN A 374 5.44 -21.04 6.66
CA GLN A 374 4.62 -20.28 5.71
C GLN A 374 3.73 -19.31 6.47
N TRP A 375 4.08 -18.03 6.43
CA TRP A 375 3.34 -16.96 7.10
C TRP A 375 2.42 -16.23 6.14
N ALA A 376 1.22 -15.91 6.61
CA ALA A 376 0.31 -15.00 5.95
C ALA A 376 -0.45 -14.19 6.99
N VAL A 377 -1.22 -13.21 6.53
CA VAL A 377 -2.18 -12.50 7.36
C VAL A 377 -3.59 -12.97 6.98
N GLY A 378 -4.41 -13.23 7.99
CA GLY A 378 -5.74 -13.81 7.85
C GLY A 378 -5.72 -15.32 7.59
N ALA A 379 -6.93 -15.87 7.43
CA ALA A 379 -7.18 -17.30 7.22
C ALA A 379 -6.76 -17.75 5.80
N THR A 380 -5.46 -17.71 5.51
CA THR A 380 -4.88 -18.07 4.21
C THR A 380 -4.54 -19.57 4.16
N PRO A 381 -5.06 -20.32 3.17
CA PRO A 381 -4.79 -21.75 3.07
C PRO A 381 -3.29 -22.08 3.05
N ASN A 382 -2.88 -23.07 3.84
CA ASN A 382 -1.49 -23.54 3.98
C ASN A 382 -0.51 -22.53 4.60
N SER A 383 -0.98 -21.46 5.23
CA SER A 383 -0.13 -20.53 5.98
C SER A 383 -0.63 -20.35 7.41
N PHE A 384 0.29 -20.15 8.35
CA PHE A 384 -0.03 -19.68 9.69
C PHE A 384 -0.34 -18.19 9.66
N ASP A 385 -1.39 -17.81 10.38
CA ASP A 385 -1.74 -16.40 10.53
C ASP A 385 -0.81 -15.72 11.53
N LEU A 386 -0.06 -14.71 11.06
CA LEU A 386 0.87 -13.94 11.88
C LEU A 386 0.17 -13.29 13.08
N GLU A 387 -1.03 -12.73 12.90
CA GLU A 387 -1.73 -12.01 13.96
C GLU A 387 -2.17 -12.94 15.09
N THR A 388 -2.72 -14.09 14.73
CA THR A 388 -3.16 -15.10 15.70
C THR A 388 -1.99 -15.63 16.53
N VAL A 389 -0.85 -15.88 15.90
CA VAL A 389 0.37 -16.31 16.61
C VAL A 389 0.92 -15.17 17.46
N ALA A 390 0.96 -13.93 16.95
CA ALA A 390 1.34 -12.77 17.76
C ALA A 390 0.48 -12.62 19.02
N LEU A 391 -0.85 -12.78 18.89
CA LEU A 391 -1.80 -12.62 19.98
C LEU A 391 -1.58 -13.65 21.07
N HIS A 392 -1.28 -14.90 20.69
CA HIS A 392 -0.88 -15.97 21.60
C HIS A 392 0.41 -15.64 22.34
N GLU A 393 1.46 -15.31 21.59
CA GLU A 393 2.81 -15.12 22.14
C GLU A 393 2.90 -13.86 23.00
N ILE A 394 2.17 -12.80 22.67
CA ILE A 394 2.02 -11.63 23.54
C ILE A 394 1.29 -12.01 24.84
N GLY A 395 0.34 -12.95 24.81
CA GLY A 395 -0.26 -13.48 26.03
C GLY A 395 0.79 -14.06 26.99
N HIS A 396 1.77 -14.80 26.47
CA HIS A 396 2.93 -15.25 27.25
C HIS A 396 3.81 -14.09 27.74
N LEU A 397 4.07 -13.08 26.89
CA LEU A 397 4.79 -11.86 27.30
C LEU A 397 4.06 -11.06 28.39
N LEU A 398 2.76 -11.27 28.57
CA LEU A 398 1.94 -10.71 29.65
C LEU A 398 1.72 -11.72 30.79
N GLY A 399 2.39 -12.88 30.76
CA GLY A 399 2.40 -13.84 31.86
C GLY A 399 1.28 -14.88 31.86
N LEU A 400 0.47 -14.96 30.80
CA LEU A 400 -0.46 -16.08 30.64
C LEU A 400 0.28 -17.37 30.28
N GLY A 401 -0.20 -18.49 30.80
CA GLY A 401 0.21 -19.83 30.35
C GLY A 401 -0.69 -20.35 29.25
N HIS A 402 -0.39 -21.56 28.75
CA HIS A 402 -1.29 -22.24 27.82
C HIS A 402 -2.64 -22.59 28.48
N SER A 403 -3.71 -22.50 27.69
CA SER A 403 -5.06 -22.91 28.07
C SER A 403 -5.36 -24.33 27.57
N GLU A 404 -6.21 -25.05 28.30
CA GLU A 404 -6.77 -26.34 27.85
C GLU A 404 -8.02 -26.16 26.98
N VAL A 405 -8.55 -24.93 26.86
CA VAL A 405 -9.74 -24.61 26.07
C VAL A 405 -9.35 -24.44 24.61
N GLU A 406 -9.76 -25.36 23.73
CA GLU A 406 -9.37 -25.37 22.30
C GLU A 406 -9.69 -24.05 21.56
N GLY A 407 -10.80 -23.40 21.93
CA GLY A 407 -11.21 -22.12 21.37
C GLY A 407 -10.43 -20.90 21.88
N ALA A 408 -9.60 -21.05 22.92
CA ALA A 408 -8.80 -19.98 23.49
C ALA A 408 -7.61 -19.60 22.61
N ILE A 409 -7.20 -18.33 22.66
CA ILE A 409 -5.98 -17.91 21.98
C ILE A 409 -4.78 -18.59 22.60
N MET A 410 -4.75 -18.76 23.93
CA MET A 410 -3.66 -19.42 24.64
C MET A 410 -3.65 -20.95 24.48
N TYR A 411 -4.51 -21.53 23.63
CA TYR A 411 -4.42 -22.95 23.31
C TYR A 411 -3.11 -23.22 22.51
N PRO A 412 -2.31 -24.23 22.87
CA PRO A 412 -0.92 -24.41 22.38
C PRO A 412 -0.80 -24.87 20.92
N SER A 413 -1.89 -24.88 20.15
CA SER A 413 -1.88 -25.39 18.79
C SER A 413 -2.85 -24.65 17.88
N ILE A 414 -2.41 -24.44 16.65
CA ILE A 414 -3.20 -23.83 15.58
C ILE A 414 -2.93 -24.56 14.26
N SER A 415 -3.94 -24.64 13.41
CA SER A 415 -3.81 -25.15 12.05
C SER A 415 -3.57 -23.99 11.07
N THR A 416 -2.89 -24.28 9.96
CA THR A 416 -2.79 -23.31 8.87
C THR A 416 -4.16 -22.95 8.31
N GLY A 417 -4.32 -21.72 7.79
CA GLY A 417 -5.59 -21.23 7.26
C GLY A 417 -6.65 -20.93 8.32
N VAL A 418 -6.28 -20.83 9.59
CA VAL A 418 -7.18 -20.50 10.70
C VAL A 418 -6.73 -19.20 11.35
N THR A 419 -7.69 -18.38 11.76
CA THR A 419 -7.48 -17.25 12.67
C THR A 419 -8.23 -17.47 13.99
N LYS A 420 -7.73 -16.89 15.07
CA LYS A 420 -8.40 -16.87 16.38
C LYS A 420 -8.33 -15.48 16.99
N GLY A 421 -9.37 -15.13 17.75
CA GLY A 421 -9.37 -13.96 18.63
C GLY A 421 -9.35 -14.38 20.10
N LEU A 422 -9.43 -13.41 21.02
CA LEU A 422 -9.54 -13.71 22.45
C LEU A 422 -10.83 -14.47 22.76
N HIS A 423 -10.69 -15.58 23.46
CA HIS A 423 -11.79 -16.28 24.10
C HIS A 423 -12.04 -15.72 25.51
N ARG A 424 -13.20 -16.05 26.08
CA ARG A 424 -13.54 -15.65 27.44
C ARG A 424 -12.51 -16.15 28.48
N ASP A 425 -11.95 -17.34 28.25
CA ASP A 425 -10.90 -17.92 29.10
C ASP A 425 -9.64 -17.05 29.15
N ASP A 426 -9.21 -16.53 28.00
CA ASP A 426 -8.04 -15.64 27.90
C ASP A 426 -8.30 -14.30 28.62
N ILE A 427 -9.52 -13.75 28.45
CA ILE A 427 -9.95 -12.50 29.09
C ILE A 427 -10.06 -12.67 30.61
N ASP A 428 -10.67 -13.76 31.07
CA ASP A 428 -10.81 -14.03 32.50
C ASP A 428 -9.42 -14.28 33.14
N GLY A 429 -8.52 -14.97 32.42
CA GLY A 429 -7.13 -15.19 32.83
C GLY A 429 -6.33 -13.90 32.98
N ILE A 430 -6.36 -13.02 31.97
CA ILE A 430 -5.59 -11.76 32.01
C ILE A 430 -6.15 -10.79 33.06
N LYS A 431 -7.46 -10.77 33.25
CA LYS A 431 -8.13 -9.99 34.30
C LYS A 431 -7.78 -10.49 35.69
N ALA A 432 -7.71 -11.81 35.89
CA ALA A 432 -7.28 -12.38 37.15
C ALA A 432 -5.82 -12.02 37.47
N LEU A 433 -4.94 -12.02 36.46
CA LEU A 433 -3.53 -11.72 36.63
C LEU A 433 -3.26 -10.24 36.98
N TYR A 434 -4.04 -9.33 36.38
CA TYR A 434 -3.82 -7.88 36.51
C TYR A 434 -4.90 -7.12 37.29
N GLN A 435 -5.91 -7.82 37.81
CA GLN A 435 -7.01 -7.28 38.62
C GLN A 435 -7.79 -6.15 37.92
N VAL A 436 -8.21 -6.39 36.67
CA VAL A 436 -8.87 -5.42 35.78
C VAL A 436 -10.27 -5.82 35.34
#